data_AF-A0A5X7DJC5-F1
#
_entry.id   AF-A0A5X7DJC5-F1
#
_cell.length_a   1.000
_cell.length_b   1.000
_cell.length_c   1.000
_cell.angle_alpha   90.00
_cell.angle_beta   90.00
_cell.angle_gamma   90.00
#
_symmetry.space_group_name_H-M   'P 1'
#
loop_
_entity.id
_entity.type
_entity.pdbx_description
1 polymer ?
#
loop_
_entity_poly.entity_id
_entity_poly.type
_entity_poly.pdbx_seq_one_letter_code
_entity_poly.pdbx_strand_id
1 'polypeptide(L)'
;MRFNTPLRYPGGKGKLANFMLRLIEENNLSPIHYAEPYAGGAGLALKLLHLNAAEKIILNDINISVYAFWHSVLNHADQLCSLIERTEVTMDEWFRQKDIINNPKDHDLLTIGFSTFFLNRTNRSGILKGGVIGGKNQEGKWKLDARYNKSDLISRIHKISENRHR
;
A
#
# COMPACT_ATOMS: atom_id res chain seq x y z
N MET A 1 15.14 -5.27 7.50
CA MET A 1 13.85 -5.57 6.82
C MET A 1 13.72 -4.67 5.59
N ARG A 2 13.36 -5.21 4.41
CA ARG A 2 13.56 -4.50 3.12
C ARG A 2 12.32 -3.77 2.57
N PHE A 3 11.11 -3.98 3.10
CA PHE A 3 9.90 -3.31 2.59
C PHE A 3 8.85 -3.10 3.69
N ASN A 4 8.65 -1.85 4.11
CA ASN A 4 7.70 -1.49 5.18
C ASN A 4 6.32 -1.10 4.66
N THR A 5 6.15 -0.94 3.34
CA THR A 5 4.84 -0.63 2.75
C THR A 5 4.05 -1.92 2.44
N PRO A 6 2.71 -1.93 2.63
CA PRO A 6 1.85 -3.03 2.22
C PRO A 6 1.69 -3.12 0.68
N LEU A 7 1.82 -1.99 -0.03
CA LEU A 7 1.62 -1.92 -1.48
C LEU A 7 2.91 -2.21 -2.28
N ARG A 8 2.72 -2.83 -3.45
CA ARG A 8 3.72 -2.95 -4.53
C ARG A 8 3.43 -1.88 -5.56
N TYR A 9 4.23 -0.82 -5.61
CA TYR A 9 3.94 0.31 -6.49
C TYR A 9 5.07 0.55 -7.51
N PRO A 10 4.76 0.65 -8.83
CA PRO A 10 5.73 1.08 -9.83
C PRO A 10 6.36 2.43 -9.47
N GLY A 11 7.66 2.59 -9.72
CA GLY A 11 8.37 3.82 -9.35
C GLY A 11 8.58 3.99 -7.83
N GLY A 12 8.51 2.91 -7.05
CA GLY A 12 8.70 2.94 -5.60
C GLY A 12 10.00 3.66 -5.18
N LYS A 13 9.85 4.78 -4.48
CA LYS A 13 10.94 5.71 -4.10
C LYS A 13 11.78 5.25 -2.92
N GLY A 14 11.51 4.06 -2.34
CA GLY A 14 12.23 3.55 -1.17
C GLY A 14 13.74 3.36 -1.38
N LYS A 15 14.21 3.20 -2.63
CA LYS A 15 15.64 3.16 -2.96
C LYS A 15 16.34 4.51 -2.76
N LEU A 16 15.61 5.62 -2.78
CA LEU A 16 16.15 6.97 -2.58
C LEU A 16 16.39 7.32 -1.10
N ALA A 17 16.00 6.46 -0.16
CA ALA A 17 16.05 6.80 1.25
C ALA A 17 17.47 7.13 1.73
N ASN A 18 18.50 6.41 1.28
CA ASN A 18 19.87 6.70 1.70
C ASN A 18 20.38 8.04 1.16
N PHE A 19 19.92 8.44 -0.04
CA PHE A 19 20.22 9.76 -0.59
C PHE A 19 19.54 10.85 0.25
N MET A 20 18.25 10.69 0.53
CA MET A 20 17.49 11.65 1.34
C MET A 20 18.04 11.78 2.76
N LEU A 21 18.45 10.67 3.39
CA LEU A 21 19.03 10.69 4.74
C LEU A 21 20.32 11.52 4.77
N ARG A 22 21.22 11.32 3.80
CA ARG A 22 22.44 12.13 3.70
C ARG A 22 22.12 13.61 3.49
N LEU A 23 21.18 13.92 2.61
CA LEU A 23 20.76 15.31 2.39
C LEU A 23 20.23 15.97 3.68
N ILE A 24 19.41 15.26 4.45
CA ILE A 24 18.89 15.76 5.73
C ILE A 24 20.02 15.96 6.75
N GLU A 25 20.94 15.00 6.85
CA GLU A 25 22.07 15.02 7.79
C GLU A 25 23.08 16.14 7.47
N GLU A 26 23.52 16.24 6.21
CA GLU A 26 24.49 17.26 5.77
C GLU A 26 23.99 18.70 5.96
N ASN A 27 22.66 18.88 6.01
CA ASN A 27 22.02 20.17 6.22
C ASN A 27 21.51 20.39 7.66
N ASN A 28 21.77 19.46 8.59
CA ASN A 28 21.29 19.53 9.98
C ASN A 28 19.76 19.74 10.10
N LEU A 29 18.98 19.08 9.24
CA LEU A 29 17.53 19.29 9.15
C LEU A 29 16.71 18.28 9.98
N SER A 30 17.33 17.23 10.55
CA SER A 30 16.59 16.17 11.24
C SER A 30 16.13 16.58 12.65
N PRO A 31 14.87 16.29 13.04
CA PRO A 31 13.82 15.67 12.23
C PRO A 31 13.09 16.67 11.32
N ILE A 32 12.62 16.20 10.16
CA ILE A 32 11.81 17.01 9.22
C ILE A 32 10.32 16.67 9.27
N HIS A 33 9.50 17.60 8.74
CA HIS A 33 8.19 17.29 8.18
C HIS A 33 8.34 16.94 6.70
N TYR A 34 7.95 15.74 6.29
CA TYR A 34 8.10 15.26 4.91
C TYR A 34 6.75 15.15 4.20
N ALA A 35 6.56 15.91 3.12
CA ALA A 35 5.37 15.82 2.28
C ALA A 35 5.66 15.06 0.98
N GLU A 36 4.82 14.08 0.64
CA GLU A 36 4.91 13.27 -0.58
C GLU A 36 3.60 13.42 -1.40
N PRO A 37 3.54 14.38 -2.35
CA PRO A 37 2.32 14.70 -3.10
C PRO A 37 1.90 13.63 -4.12
N TYR A 38 2.81 12.69 -4.41
CA TYR A 38 2.63 11.54 -5.28
C TYR A 38 3.01 10.28 -4.50
N ALA A 39 2.25 10.00 -3.45
CA ALA A 39 2.58 8.98 -2.47
C ALA A 39 2.72 7.59 -3.11
N GLY A 40 1.76 7.18 -3.93
CA GLY A 40 1.69 5.81 -4.43
C GLY A 40 1.83 4.78 -3.30
N GLY A 41 2.94 4.04 -3.28
CA GLY A 41 3.27 3.09 -2.21
C GLY A 41 3.93 3.68 -0.95
N ALA A 42 4.21 4.99 -0.89
CA ALA A 42 4.79 5.73 0.24
C ALA A 42 6.08 5.13 0.83
N GLY A 43 6.85 4.39 0.02
CA GLY A 43 8.01 3.64 0.51
C GLY A 43 9.17 4.51 1.00
N LEU A 44 9.25 5.77 0.55
CA LEU A 44 10.25 6.74 1.03
C LEU A 44 9.77 7.40 2.32
N ALA A 45 8.58 8.02 2.33
CA ALA A 45 7.99 8.64 3.51
C ALA A 45 8.01 7.70 4.73
N LEU A 46 7.49 6.47 4.59
CA LEU A 46 7.46 5.50 5.68
C LEU A 46 8.87 5.11 6.18
N LYS A 47 9.86 5.08 5.29
CA LYS A 47 11.24 4.77 5.67
C LYS A 47 11.89 5.93 6.44
N LEU A 48 11.63 7.18 6.03
CA LEU A 48 12.10 8.36 6.76
C LEU A 48 11.47 8.44 8.15
N LEU A 49 10.16 8.17 8.24
CA LEU A 49 9.43 8.12 9.52
C LEU A 49 10.00 7.04 10.46
N HIS A 50 10.18 5.82 9.94
CA HIS A 50 10.68 4.70 10.73
C HIS A 50 12.12 4.89 11.24
N LEU A 51 12.95 5.64 10.50
CA LEU A 51 14.31 5.98 10.90
C LEU A 51 14.37 7.24 11.77
N ASN A 52 13.22 7.82 12.15
CA ASN A 52 13.09 9.08 12.87
C ASN A 52 13.80 10.28 12.20
N ALA A 53 14.05 10.18 10.89
CA ALA A 53 14.56 11.29 10.08
C ALA A 53 13.42 12.27 9.74
N ALA A 54 12.20 11.76 9.62
CA ALA A 54 10.98 12.56 9.62
C ALA A 54 10.23 12.33 10.93
N GLU A 55 9.81 13.40 11.60
CA GLU A 55 8.90 13.29 12.74
C GLU A 55 7.44 13.23 12.29
N LYS A 56 7.13 13.83 11.13
CA LYS A 56 5.81 13.85 10.52
C LYS A 56 5.86 13.57 9.02
N ILE A 57 4.94 12.77 8.49
CA ILE A 57 4.75 12.57 7.04
C ILE A 57 3.36 13.01 6.59
N ILE A 58 3.30 13.60 5.39
CA ILE A 58 2.05 14.02 4.76
C ILE A 58 1.96 13.33 3.40
N LEU A 59 1.00 12.43 3.24
CA LEU A 59 0.79 11.69 2.01
C LEU A 59 -0.38 12.28 1.23
N ASN A 60 -0.17 12.54 -0.06
CA ASN A 60 -1.23 12.89 -0.99
C ASN A 60 -1.07 12.07 -2.27
N ASP A 61 -2.19 11.76 -2.91
CA ASP A 61 -2.21 11.17 -4.24
C ASP A 61 -3.54 11.52 -4.91
N ILE A 62 -3.52 11.85 -6.20
CA ILE A 62 -4.72 12.18 -6.96
C ILE A 62 -5.60 10.95 -7.21
N ASN A 63 -5.01 9.75 -7.15
CA ASN A 63 -5.74 8.52 -7.41
C ASN A 63 -6.58 8.14 -6.18
N ILE A 64 -7.91 8.15 -6.34
CA ILE A 64 -8.87 7.80 -5.28
C ILE A 64 -8.62 6.42 -4.67
N SER A 65 -8.17 5.43 -5.46
CA SER A 65 -7.83 4.10 -4.96
C SER A 65 -6.66 4.14 -3.98
N VAL A 66 -5.61 4.89 -4.33
CA VAL A 66 -4.43 5.09 -3.47
C VAL A 66 -4.80 5.86 -2.21
N TYR A 67 -5.56 6.94 -2.35
CA TYR A 67 -6.08 7.70 -1.22
C TYR A 67 -6.94 6.81 -0.28
N ALA A 68 -7.92 6.09 -0.82
CA ALA A 68 -8.82 5.24 -0.07
C ALA A 68 -8.06 4.14 0.70
N PHE A 69 -7.03 3.55 0.09
CA PHE A 69 -6.15 2.61 0.78
C PHE A 69 -5.46 3.26 1.98
N TRP A 70 -4.76 4.38 1.80
CA TRP A 70 -4.05 5.04 2.91
C TRP A 70 -5.00 5.56 3.99
N HIS A 71 -6.16 6.11 3.59
CA HIS A 71 -7.22 6.48 4.51
C HIS A 71 -7.68 5.28 5.35
N SER A 72 -7.88 4.12 4.72
CA SER A 72 -8.28 2.89 5.41
C SER A 72 -7.21 2.39 6.37
N VAL A 73 -5.92 2.48 6.00
CA VAL A 73 -4.80 2.12 6.88
C VAL A 73 -4.77 3.01 8.14
N LEU A 74 -5.07 4.30 8.02
CA LEU A 74 -4.99 5.23 9.15
C LEU A 74 -6.25 5.19 10.03
N ASN A 75 -7.43 5.09 9.42
CA ASN A 75 -8.71 5.32 10.11
C ASN A 75 -9.53 4.03 10.33
N HIS A 76 -9.22 2.95 9.60
CA HIS A 76 -9.99 1.70 9.61
C HIS A 76 -9.09 0.46 9.61
N ALA A 77 -7.92 0.53 10.25
CA ALA A 77 -6.89 -0.51 10.17
C ALA A 77 -7.42 -1.90 10.55
N ASP A 78 -8.13 -2.02 11.68
CA ASP A 78 -8.63 -3.31 12.16
C ASP A 78 -9.69 -3.91 11.24
N GLN A 79 -10.54 -3.06 10.66
CA GLN A 79 -11.57 -3.48 9.69
C GLN A 79 -10.92 -3.92 8.38
N LEU A 80 -9.95 -3.16 7.88
CA LEU A 80 -9.18 -3.50 6.68
C LEU A 80 -8.42 -4.83 6.88
N CYS A 81 -7.71 -4.99 8.00
CA CYS A 81 -7.02 -6.22 8.35
C CYS A 81 -7.98 -7.40 8.48
N SER A 82 -9.17 -7.20 9.06
CA SER A 82 -10.21 -8.24 9.14
C SER A 82 -10.69 -8.69 7.75
N LEU A 83 -10.87 -7.76 6.80
CA LEU A 83 -11.20 -8.07 5.41
C LEU A 83 -10.08 -8.88 4.74
N ILE A 84 -8.82 -8.48 4.92
CA ILE A 84 -7.64 -9.18 4.40
C ILE A 84 -7.55 -10.61 4.93
N GLU A 85 -7.79 -10.78 6.23
CA GLU A 85 -7.67 -12.08 6.89
C GLU A 85 -8.78 -13.04 6.44
N ARG A 86 -10.03 -12.56 6.40
CA ARG A 86 -11.21 -13.41 6.14
C ARG A 86 -11.46 -13.69 4.65
N THR A 87 -11.02 -12.81 3.77
CA THR A 87 -11.30 -12.96 2.33
C THR A 87 -10.43 -14.05 1.72
N GLU A 88 -11.05 -14.99 1.00
CA GLU A 88 -10.33 -15.99 0.22
C GLU A 88 -9.73 -15.38 -1.05
N VAL A 89 -8.54 -15.83 -1.45
CA VAL A 89 -7.85 -15.30 -2.63
C VAL A 89 -8.21 -16.15 -3.84
N THR A 90 -9.39 -15.90 -4.41
CA THR A 90 -9.93 -16.64 -5.56
C THR A 90 -10.09 -15.76 -6.81
N MET A 91 -10.32 -16.38 -7.97
CA MET A 91 -10.60 -15.63 -9.21
C MET A 91 -11.96 -14.91 -9.14
N ASP A 92 -12.96 -15.51 -8.50
CA ASP A 92 -14.27 -14.88 -8.31
C ASP A 92 -14.14 -13.60 -7.48
N GLU A 93 -13.37 -13.67 -6.39
CA GLU A 93 -13.08 -12.49 -5.58
C GLU A 93 -12.28 -11.46 -6.37
N TRP A 94 -11.32 -11.90 -7.20
CA TRP A 94 -10.59 -11.00 -8.08
C TRP A 94 -11.51 -10.23 -9.04
N PHE A 95 -12.50 -10.89 -9.65
CA PHE A 95 -13.48 -10.22 -10.51
C PHE A 95 -14.37 -9.25 -9.71
N ARG A 96 -14.80 -9.63 -8.50
CA ARG A 96 -15.54 -8.74 -7.60
C ARG A 96 -14.76 -7.48 -7.27
N GLN A 97 -13.49 -7.62 -6.89
CA GLN A 97 -12.63 -6.48 -6.57
C GLN A 97 -12.34 -5.63 -7.82
N LYS A 98 -12.22 -6.25 -9.00
CA LYS A 98 -12.08 -5.54 -10.27
C LYS A 98 -13.30 -4.69 -10.60
N ASP A 99 -14.50 -5.16 -10.29
CA ASP A 99 -15.73 -4.39 -10.50
C ASP A 99 -15.78 -3.16 -9.58
N ILE A 100 -15.52 -3.37 -8.27
CA ILE A 100 -15.44 -2.30 -7.27
C ILE A 100 -14.49 -1.17 -7.71
N ILE A 101 -13.28 -1.52 -8.18
CA ILE A 101 -12.28 -0.50 -8.54
C ILE A 101 -12.60 0.23 -9.85
N ASN A 102 -13.44 -0.35 -10.69
CA ASN A 102 -13.92 0.29 -11.91
C ASN A 102 -15.10 1.22 -11.63
N ASN A 103 -15.85 0.98 -10.54
CA ASN A 103 -17.03 1.75 -10.13
C ASN A 103 -16.86 2.40 -8.73
N PRO A 104 -15.78 3.17 -8.47
CA PRO A 104 -15.47 3.64 -7.12
C PRO A 104 -16.48 4.64 -6.56
N LYS A 105 -17.38 5.20 -7.37
CA LYS A 105 -18.42 6.13 -6.91
C LYS A 105 -19.54 5.44 -6.13
N ASP A 106 -19.68 4.13 -6.30
CA ASP A 106 -20.77 3.33 -5.74
C ASP A 106 -20.37 2.67 -4.41
N HIS A 107 -19.17 2.96 -3.90
CA HIS A 107 -18.56 2.28 -2.77
C HIS A 107 -17.93 3.26 -1.77
N ASP A 108 -17.87 2.85 -0.50
CA ASP A 108 -17.17 3.60 0.53
C ASP A 108 -15.63 3.46 0.44
N LEU A 109 -14.92 4.32 1.17
CA LEU A 109 -13.45 4.34 1.14
C LEU A 109 -12.81 3.04 1.64
N LEU A 110 -13.44 2.35 2.61
CA LEU A 110 -12.90 1.09 3.13
C LEU A 110 -12.97 -0.02 2.08
N THR A 111 -14.10 -0.10 1.37
CA THR A 111 -14.34 -1.04 0.27
C THR A 111 -13.39 -0.79 -0.88
N ILE A 112 -13.22 0.48 -1.29
CA ILE A 112 -12.24 0.86 -2.33
C ILE A 112 -10.82 0.57 -1.86
N GLY A 113 -10.49 0.88 -0.60
CA GLY A 113 -9.17 0.63 -0.01
C GLY A 113 -8.81 -0.84 0.03
N PHE A 114 -9.75 -1.70 0.41
CA PHE A 114 -9.60 -3.15 0.37
C PHE A 114 -9.43 -3.67 -1.07
N SER A 115 -10.27 -3.24 -2.01
CA SER A 115 -10.14 -3.60 -3.42
C SER A 115 -8.78 -3.21 -3.99
N THR A 116 -8.33 -2.00 -3.68
CA THR A 116 -7.02 -1.47 -4.08
C THR A 116 -5.90 -2.37 -3.58
N PHE A 117 -5.92 -2.70 -2.29
CA PHE A 117 -4.96 -3.61 -1.69
C PHE A 117 -5.02 -4.99 -2.35
N PHE A 118 -6.20 -5.57 -2.48
CA PHE A 118 -6.38 -6.92 -3.00
C PHE A 118 -5.78 -7.04 -4.40
N LEU A 119 -6.23 -6.19 -5.31
CA LEU A 119 -5.73 -6.15 -6.68
C LEU A 119 -4.24 -5.81 -6.76
N ASN A 120 -3.72 -4.93 -5.90
CA ASN A 120 -2.30 -4.65 -5.83
C ASN A 120 -1.47 -5.90 -5.47
N ARG A 121 -1.98 -6.75 -4.58
CA ARG A 121 -1.29 -7.97 -4.18
C ARG A 121 -1.47 -9.08 -5.19
N THR A 122 -2.62 -9.19 -5.86
CA THR A 122 -2.91 -10.27 -6.81
C THR A 122 -2.55 -9.96 -8.26
N ASN A 123 -2.29 -8.70 -8.63
CA ASN A 123 -1.93 -8.32 -10.00
C ASN A 123 -0.42 -8.34 -10.27
N ARG A 124 -0.09 -8.54 -11.54
CA ARG A 124 1.27 -8.43 -12.07
C ARG A 124 1.82 -7.05 -11.75
N SER A 125 3.03 -7.03 -11.19
CA SER A 125 3.73 -5.80 -10.75
C SER A 125 2.96 -4.89 -9.78
N GLY A 126 1.85 -5.34 -9.20
CA GLY A 126 0.98 -4.52 -8.34
C GLY A 126 0.21 -3.41 -9.08
N ILE A 127 0.07 -3.54 -10.40
CA ILE A 127 -0.65 -2.57 -11.23
C ILE A 127 -2.14 -2.90 -11.17
N LEU A 128 -2.97 -1.97 -10.68
CA LEU A 128 -4.42 -2.15 -10.51
C LEU A 128 -5.15 -2.45 -11.84
N LYS A 129 -4.72 -1.80 -12.92
CA LYS A 129 -5.20 -2.05 -14.29
C LYS A 129 -4.46 -3.21 -14.99
N GLY A 130 -3.49 -3.82 -14.32
CA GLY A 130 -2.76 -4.98 -14.83
C GLY A 130 -3.60 -6.26 -14.79
N GLY A 131 -3.07 -7.32 -15.38
CA GLY A 131 -3.65 -8.66 -15.26
C GLY A 131 -3.29 -9.33 -13.94
N VAL A 132 -4.09 -10.34 -13.56
CA VAL A 132 -3.82 -11.20 -12.41
C VAL A 132 -2.51 -11.99 -12.57
N ILE A 133 -1.79 -12.21 -11.47
CA ILE A 133 -0.67 -13.15 -11.43
C ILE A 133 -1.19 -14.54 -11.81
N GLY A 134 -0.42 -15.30 -12.59
CA GLY A 134 -0.85 -16.62 -13.07
C GLY A 134 -1.78 -16.63 -14.28
N GLY A 135 -2.31 -15.46 -14.70
CA GLY A 135 -3.29 -15.37 -15.79
C GLY A 135 -4.70 -15.77 -15.36
N LYS A 136 -5.73 -15.48 -16.16
CA LYS A 136 -7.13 -15.72 -15.76
C LYS A 136 -7.44 -17.19 -15.47
N ASN A 137 -6.83 -18.11 -16.22
CA ASN A 137 -6.95 -19.55 -15.99
C ASN A 137 -6.07 -20.06 -14.84
N GLN A 138 -5.28 -19.18 -14.21
CA GLN A 138 -4.34 -19.55 -13.15
C GLN A 138 -3.37 -20.67 -13.54
N GLU A 139 -2.90 -20.71 -14.79
CA GLU A 139 -1.98 -21.74 -15.32
C GLU A 139 -0.50 -21.37 -15.13
N GLY A 140 -0.19 -20.11 -14.84
CA GLY A 140 1.19 -19.66 -14.66
C GLY A 140 1.92 -20.34 -13.47
N LYS A 141 3.26 -20.29 -13.51
CA LYS A 141 4.15 -20.81 -12.44
C LYS A 141 3.80 -20.26 -11.06
N TRP A 142 3.43 -18.99 -11.00
CA TRP A 142 2.96 -18.33 -9.79
C TRP A 142 1.47 -18.09 -9.90
N LYS A 143 0.73 -18.37 -8.83
CA LYS A 143 -0.72 -18.14 -8.75
C LYS A 143 -1.04 -16.76 -8.15
N LEU A 144 -2.31 -16.38 -8.16
CA LEU A 144 -2.79 -15.06 -7.72
C LEU A 144 -2.40 -14.71 -6.27
N ASP A 145 -2.25 -15.71 -5.40
CA ASP A 145 -1.89 -15.60 -3.99
C ASP A 145 -0.38 -15.50 -3.73
N ALA A 146 0.47 -15.65 -4.75
CA ALA A 146 1.93 -15.71 -4.59
C ALA A 146 2.55 -14.45 -3.93
N ARG A 147 1.78 -13.35 -3.84
CA ARG A 147 2.17 -12.12 -3.15
C ARG A 147 1.16 -11.75 -2.06
N TYR A 148 0.26 -12.62 -1.64
CA TYR A 148 -0.78 -12.34 -0.65
C TYR A 148 -0.47 -13.00 0.71
N ASN A 149 0.71 -12.74 1.28
CA ASN A 149 1.01 -13.20 2.64
C ASN A 149 0.22 -12.36 3.66
N LYS A 150 -0.94 -12.87 4.09
CA LYS A 150 -1.87 -12.18 5.00
C LYS A 150 -1.18 -11.68 6.26
N SER A 151 -0.51 -12.56 7.00
CA SER A 151 0.15 -12.24 8.27
C SER A 151 1.17 -11.08 8.19
N ASP A 152 2.07 -11.11 7.20
CA ASP A 152 3.07 -10.05 7.00
C ASP A 152 2.41 -8.73 6.57
N LEU A 153 1.40 -8.79 5.70
CA LEU A 153 0.72 -7.58 5.21
C LEU A 153 -0.11 -6.90 6.30
N ILE A 154 -0.84 -7.69 7.09
CA ILE A 154 -1.58 -7.23 8.26
C ILE A 154 -0.63 -6.60 9.29
N SER A 155 0.49 -7.26 9.59
CA SER A 155 1.50 -6.72 10.51
C SER A 155 2.04 -5.36 10.06
N ARG A 156 2.26 -5.16 8.76
CA ARG A 156 2.70 -3.86 8.21
C ARG A 156 1.64 -2.78 8.38
N ILE A 157 0.37 -3.09 8.14
CA ILE A 157 -0.75 -2.14 8.27
C ILE A 157 -0.88 -1.68 9.72
N HIS A 158 -0.89 -2.60 10.69
CA HIS A 158 -0.96 -2.23 12.11
C HIS A 158 0.21 -1.34 12.56
N LYS A 159 1.44 -1.69 12.18
CA LYS A 159 2.63 -0.86 12.49
C LYS A 159 2.53 0.57 11.98
N ILE A 160 1.91 0.76 10.82
CA ILE A 160 1.67 2.11 10.26
C ILE A 160 0.57 2.81 11.06
N SER A 161 -0.54 2.11 11.36
CA SER A 161 -1.67 2.68 12.11
C SER A 161 -1.31 3.11 13.54
N GLU A 162 -0.38 2.39 14.19
CA GLU A 162 0.20 2.78 15.49
C GLU A 162 0.88 4.16 15.45
N ASN A 163 1.38 4.56 14.28
CA ASN A 163 2.05 5.84 14.05
C ASN A 163 1.16 6.88 13.36
N ARG A 164 -0.17 6.69 13.26
CA ARG A 164 -1.07 7.54 12.44
C ARG A 164 -1.07 9.05 12.75
N HIS A 165 -0.58 9.46 13.92
CA HIS A 165 -0.49 10.86 14.34
C HIS A 165 0.86 11.50 13.97
N ARG A 166 1.75 10.74 13.33
CA ARG A 166 3.04 11.15 12.80
C ARG A 166 3.00 11.01 11.28
#